data_AF-A0AAV0Y403-F1
#
_entry.id   AF-A0AAV0Y403-F1
#
_cell.length_a   1.000
_cell.length_b   1.000
_cell.length_c   1.000
_cell.angle_alpha   90.00
_cell.angle_beta   90.00
_cell.angle_gamma   90.00
#
_symmetry.space_group_name_H-M   'P 1'
#
loop_
_entity.id
_entity.type
_entity.pdbx_description
1 polymer ?
#
loop_
_entity_poly.entity_id
_entity_poly.type
_entity_poly.pdbx_seq_one_letter_code
_entity_poly.pdbx_strand_id
1 'polypeptide(L)'
;MESCELLISEVQKRSALWDKRNKKHRDRVVCDKEWSIVAKKTNLDKEDAKRKWRNLRDTFLKEKKKVKKCRSGDSQENAEIYTGKWIYYKLMLFFKRHNYATKY
;
A
#
# COMPACT_ATOMS: atom_id res chain seq x y z
N MET A 1 -1.02 -1.43 -20.21
CA MET A 1 -0.95 -0.81 -18.88
C MET A 1 -1.51 -1.80 -17.87
N GLU A 2 -0.68 -2.24 -16.92
CA GLU A 2 -1.02 -3.31 -15.98
C GLU A 2 -2.10 -2.87 -14.96
N SER A 3 -3.12 -3.70 -14.75
CA SER A 3 -4.26 -3.40 -13.87
C SER A 3 -3.85 -3.10 -12.42
N CYS A 4 -2.66 -3.51 -12.00
CA CYS A 4 -2.14 -3.30 -10.65
C CYS A 4 -1.80 -1.83 -10.39
N GLU A 5 -1.25 -1.11 -11.37
CA GLU A 5 -0.84 0.29 -11.21
C GLU A 5 -2.05 1.20 -11.00
N LEU A 6 -3.09 0.96 -11.81
CA LEU A 6 -4.36 1.65 -11.72
C LEU A 6 -5.06 1.33 -10.39
N LEU A 7 -5.03 0.06 -9.96
CA LEU A 7 -5.56 -0.35 -8.65
C LEU A 7 -4.88 0.42 -7.51
N ILE A 8 -3.54 0.51 -7.52
CA ILE A 8 -2.79 1.21 -6.46
C ILE A 8 -3.12 2.70 -6.47
N SER A 9 -3.19 3.33 -7.64
CA SER A 9 -3.52 4.76 -7.76
C SER A 9 -4.93 5.07 -7.27
N GLU A 10 -5.90 4.23 -7.62
CA GLU A 10 -7.29 4.41 -7.17
C GLU A 10 -7.47 4.13 -5.67
N VAL A 11 -6.72 3.16 -5.11
CA VAL A 11 -6.72 2.90 -3.66
C VAL A 11 -5.95 4.00 -2.90
N GLN A 12 -4.87 4.54 -3.47
CA GLN A 12 -4.10 5.64 -2.89
C GLN A 12 -4.97 6.87 -2.65
N LYS A 13 -5.76 7.27 -3.67
CA LYS A 13 -6.73 8.36 -3.57
C LYS A 13 -7.79 8.12 -2.49
N ARG A 14 -8.05 6.86 -2.16
CA ARG A 14 -9.12 6.41 -1.25
C ARG A 14 -8.54 5.97 0.09
N SER A 15 -8.18 6.94 0.93
CA SER A 15 -7.66 6.68 2.28
C SER A 15 -8.62 5.86 3.15
N ALA A 16 -9.93 5.85 2.87
CA ALA A 16 -10.89 4.99 3.57
C ALA A 16 -10.59 3.48 3.43
N LEU A 17 -9.92 3.05 2.35
CA LEU A 17 -9.61 1.64 2.11
C LEU A 17 -8.38 1.13 2.86
N TRP A 18 -7.42 2.00 3.13
CA TRP A 18 -6.10 1.61 3.66
C TRP A 18 -5.70 2.32 4.96
N ASP A 19 -6.24 3.49 5.25
CA ASP A 19 -5.93 4.28 6.44
C ASP A 19 -6.81 3.85 7.62
N LYS A 20 -6.21 3.12 8.57
CA LYS A 20 -6.90 2.65 9.77
C LYS A 20 -7.27 3.77 10.75
N ARG A 21 -6.70 4.97 10.60
CA ARG A 21 -6.99 6.13 11.46
C ARG A 21 -8.21 6.91 10.98
N ASN A 22 -8.61 6.73 9.73
CA ASN A 22 -9.79 7.35 9.17
C ASN A 22 -11.03 6.74 9.82
N LYS A 23 -11.88 7.57 10.46
CA LYS A 23 -13.16 7.12 11.03
C LYS A 23 -14.00 6.34 10.02
N LYS A 24 -13.91 6.73 8.73
CA LYS A 24 -14.58 6.09 7.59
C LYS A 24 -14.07 4.68 7.25
N HIS A 25 -12.91 4.27 7.76
CA HIS A 25 -12.41 2.90 7.60
C HIS A 25 -13.20 1.89 8.46
N ARG A 26 -13.77 2.35 9.58
CA ARG A 26 -14.67 1.52 10.42
C ARG A 26 -16.02 1.28 9.74
N ASP A 27 -16.41 2.16 8.82
CA ASP A 27 -17.64 2.01 8.05
C ASP A 27 -17.50 0.96 6.95
N ARG A 28 -18.06 -0.23 7.21
CA ARG A 28 -18.12 -1.32 6.21
C ARG A 28 -18.82 -0.88 4.94
N VAL A 29 -19.83 -0.02 5.04
CA VAL A 29 -20.59 0.53 3.90
C VAL A 29 -19.71 1.41 3.02
N VAL A 30 -18.91 2.29 3.62
CA VAL A 30 -18.00 3.17 2.87
C VAL A 30 -16.89 2.34 2.22
N CYS A 31 -16.32 1.38 2.96
CA CYS A 31 -15.34 0.45 2.42
C CYS A 31 -15.88 -0.32 1.21
N ASP A 32 -17.10 -0.88 1.28
CA ASP A 32 -17.67 -1.63 0.15
C ASP A 32 -17.97 -0.74 -1.06
N LYS A 33 -18.50 0.47 -0.83
CA LYS A 33 -18.71 1.46 -1.91
C LYS A 33 -17.41 1.82 -2.60
N GLU A 34 -16.37 2.12 -1.83
CA GLU A 34 -15.04 2.46 -2.36
C GLU A 34 -14.45 1.30 -3.17
N TRP A 35 -14.56 0.06 -2.67
CA TRP A 35 -14.16 -1.13 -3.41
C TRP A 35 -14.96 -1.30 -4.72
N SER A 36 -16.26 -1.01 -4.71
CA SER A 36 -17.09 -1.09 -5.91
C SER A 36 -16.67 -0.07 -6.97
N ILE A 37 -16.29 1.15 -6.54
CA ILE A 37 -15.80 2.16 -7.46
C ILE A 37 -14.44 1.76 -8.03
N VAL A 38 -13.53 1.27 -7.19
CA VAL A 38 -12.21 0.78 -7.61
C VAL A 38 -12.36 -0.37 -8.61
N ALA A 39 -13.20 -1.36 -8.29
CA ALA A 39 -13.53 -2.49 -9.16
C ALA A 39 -13.99 -2.02 -10.55
N LYS A 40 -14.98 -1.10 -10.59
CA LYS A 40 -15.46 -0.48 -11.84
C LYS A 40 -14.36 0.23 -12.62
N LYS A 41 -13.49 0.98 -11.94
CA LYS A 41 -12.37 1.71 -12.57
C LYS A 41 -11.31 0.78 -13.13
N THR A 42 -11.01 -0.31 -12.42
CA THR A 42 -10.02 -1.30 -12.85
C THR A 42 -10.59 -2.34 -13.82
N ASN A 43 -11.90 -2.29 -14.07
CA ASN A 43 -12.64 -3.31 -14.81
C ASN A 43 -12.42 -4.73 -14.23
N LEU A 44 -12.40 -4.81 -12.89
CA LEU A 44 -12.23 -6.05 -12.13
C LEU A 44 -13.43 -6.25 -11.23
N ASP A 45 -13.64 -7.49 -10.78
CA ASP A 45 -14.57 -7.75 -9.70
C ASP A 45 -14.07 -7.15 -8.37
N LYS A 46 -15.01 -6.83 -7.46
CA LYS A 46 -14.67 -6.40 -6.09
C LYS A 46 -13.78 -7.43 -5.39
N GLU A 47 -14.06 -8.71 -5.56
CA GLU A 47 -13.29 -9.81 -4.97
C GLU A 47 -11.89 -9.89 -5.56
N ASP A 48 -11.77 -9.78 -6.89
CA ASP A 48 -10.48 -9.75 -7.58
C ASP A 48 -9.64 -8.53 -7.23
N ALA A 49 -10.25 -7.35 -7.13
CA ALA A 49 -9.58 -6.14 -6.70
C ALA A 49 -9.06 -6.27 -5.26
N LYS A 50 -9.87 -6.82 -4.35
CA LYS A 50 -9.45 -7.12 -2.96
C LYS A 50 -8.31 -8.13 -2.92
N ARG A 51 -8.39 -9.19 -3.71
CA ARG A 51 -7.36 -10.24 -3.80
C ARG A 51 -6.05 -9.68 -4.36
N LYS A 52 -6.09 -8.93 -5.45
CA LYS A 52 -4.91 -8.24 -6.02
C LYS A 52 -4.31 -7.27 -5.03
N TRP A 53 -5.12 -6.45 -4.37
CA TRP A 53 -4.62 -5.52 -3.35
C TRP A 53 -3.99 -6.24 -2.16
N ARG A 54 -4.57 -7.36 -1.71
CA ARG A 54 -3.97 -8.21 -0.67
C ARG A 54 -2.61 -8.73 -1.13
N ASN A 55 -2.50 -9.26 -2.35
CA ASN A 55 -1.24 -9.73 -2.92
C ASN A 55 -0.21 -8.60 -3.03
N LEU A 56 -0.60 -7.42 -3.50
CA LEU A 56 0.27 -6.25 -3.55
C LEU A 56 0.77 -5.86 -2.16
N ARG A 57 -0.11 -5.79 -1.15
CA ARG A 57 0.30 -5.53 0.23
C ARG A 57 1.22 -6.62 0.77
N ASP A 58 0.96 -7.88 0.48
CA ASP A 58 1.81 -8.99 0.91
C ASP A 58 3.21 -8.90 0.28
N THR A 59 3.28 -8.68 -1.03
CA THR A 59 4.54 -8.45 -1.75
C THR A 59 5.26 -7.23 -1.20
N PHE A 60 4.57 -6.11 -0.97
CA PHE A 60 5.16 -4.92 -0.36
C PHE A 60 5.71 -5.19 1.05
N LEU A 61 4.99 -5.95 1.88
CA LEU A 61 5.44 -6.33 3.22
C LEU A 61 6.64 -7.28 3.16
N LYS A 62 6.65 -8.26 2.25
CA LYS A 62 7.78 -9.16 2.01
C LYS A 62 9.00 -8.41 1.53
N GLU A 63 8.84 -7.57 0.51
CA GLU A 63 9.91 -6.71 -0.02
C GLU A 63 10.41 -5.74 1.06
N LYS A 64 9.51 -5.11 1.82
CA LYS A 64 9.89 -4.26 2.97
C LYS A 64 10.61 -5.05 4.08
N LYS A 65 10.26 -6.32 4.30
CA LYS A 65 10.93 -7.19 5.27
C LYS A 65 12.33 -7.58 4.77
N LYS A 66 12.52 -7.78 3.46
CA LYS A 66 13.84 -7.94 2.85
C LYS A 66 14.66 -6.64 2.93
N VAL A 67 14.00 -5.50 2.77
CA VAL A 67 14.60 -4.15 2.88
C VAL A 67 14.85 -3.76 4.35
N LYS A 68 14.46 -4.58 5.34
CA LYS A 68 14.71 -4.26 6.75
C LYS A 68 16.15 -4.58 7.16
N LYS A 69 16.88 -3.49 7.36
CA LYS A 69 17.97 -3.22 8.31
C LYS A 69 19.15 -4.19 8.28
N CYS A 70 20.26 -3.68 7.75
CA CYS A 70 21.59 -3.98 8.26
C CYS A 70 21.55 -4.03 9.81
N ARG A 71 22.25 -5.00 10.37
CA ARG A 71 22.31 -5.32 11.81
C ARG A 71 22.70 -4.09 12.64
N SER A 72 22.34 -4.13 13.93
CA SER A 72 22.64 -3.15 14.97
C SER A 72 24.02 -2.50 14.79
N GLY A 73 24.05 -1.19 14.50
CA GLY A 73 25.27 -0.37 14.50
C GLY A 73 25.40 0.63 13.35
N ASP A 74 24.73 0.42 12.21
CA ASP A 74 24.94 1.27 11.02
C ASP A 74 23.92 2.42 10.93
N SER A 75 24.44 3.61 10.65
CA SER A 75 23.74 4.89 10.60
C SER A 75 22.43 4.84 9.81
N GLN A 76 21.45 5.58 10.32
CA GLN A 76 20.02 5.54 9.99
C GLN A 76 19.65 5.98 8.56
N GLU A 77 20.63 6.13 7.67
CA GLU A 77 20.50 6.79 6.35
C GLU A 77 20.31 5.82 5.18
N ASN A 78 20.48 4.51 5.38
CA ASN A 78 20.36 3.52 4.28
C ASN A 78 18.95 2.93 4.08
N ALA A 79 17.90 3.57 4.60
CA ALA A 79 16.52 3.11 4.43
C ALA A 79 15.94 3.32 3.00
N GLU A 80 16.73 3.87 2.08
CA GLU A 80 16.22 4.50 0.85
C GLU A 80 16.59 3.81 -0.47
N ILE A 81 17.54 2.87 -0.49
CA ILE A 81 17.91 2.23 -1.76
C ILE A 81 17.10 0.93 -1.95
N TYR A 82 15.85 1.08 -2.41
CA TYR A 82 15.12 -0.06 -2.99
C TYR A 82 15.69 -0.37 -4.37
N THR A 83 16.58 -1.37 -4.45
CA THR A 83 17.13 -1.91 -5.70
C THR A 83 16.23 -2.98 -6.35
N GLY A 84 15.07 -3.27 -5.74
CA GLY A 84 14.19 -4.33 -6.22
C GLY A 84 13.51 -3.98 -7.55
N LYS A 85 13.28 -5.01 -8.37
CA LYS A 85 12.67 -4.92 -9.71
C LYS A 85 11.16 -4.58 -9.69
N TRP A 86 10.58 -4.30 -8.52
CA TRP A 86 9.14 -4.12 -8.38
C TRP A 86 8.74 -2.64 -8.60
N ILE A 87 8.23 -2.35 -9.79
CA ILE A 87 7.80 -1.01 -10.20
C ILE A 87 6.74 -0.41 -9.27
N TYR A 88 5.90 -1.26 -8.66
CA TYR A 88 4.83 -0.88 -7.74
C TYR A 88 5.33 -0.48 -6.36
N TYR A 89 6.62 -0.73 -6.03
CA TYR A 89 7.17 -0.39 -4.73
C TYR A 89 7.10 1.12 -4.47
N LYS A 90 7.51 1.94 -5.44
CA LYS A 90 7.44 3.41 -5.37
C LYS A 90 6.00 3.88 -5.17
N LEU A 91 5.06 3.27 -5.89
CA LEU A 91 3.64 3.56 -5.77
C LEU A 91 3.05 3.10 -4.44
N MET A 92 3.64 2.15 -3.71
CA MET A 92 3.19 1.76 -2.38
C MET A 92 3.91 2.49 -1.24
N LEU A 93 4.89 3.36 -1.53
CA LEU A 93 5.59 4.14 -0.50
C LEU A 93 4.68 5.10 0.27
N PHE A 94 3.56 5.57 -0.31
CA PHE A 94 2.60 6.41 0.44
C PHE A 94 2.02 5.69 1.66
N PHE A 95 1.93 4.36 1.61
CA PHE A 95 1.50 3.53 2.74
C PHE A 95 2.53 3.56 3.90
N LYS A 96 3.80 3.90 3.61
CA LYS A 96 4.88 4.03 4.61
C LYS A 96 4.86 5.38 5.34
N ARG A 97 4.18 6.42 4.82
CA ARG A 97 4.27 7.81 5.32
C ARG A 97 3.56 8.08 6.65
N HIS A 98 3.45 7.09 7.54
CA HIS A 98 2.93 7.32 8.89
C HIS A 98 3.63 6.47 9.97
N ASN A 99 4.96 6.39 9.93
CA ASN A 99 5.78 5.90 11.04
C ASN A 99 7.13 6.64 11.11
N TYR A 100 7.09 7.96 11.01
CA TYR A 100 8.20 8.81 11.45
C TYR A 100 7.62 9.86 12.40
N ALA A 101 7.30 9.44 13.63
CA ALA A 101 7.03 10.35 14.71
C ALA A 101 7.49 9.67 16.00
N THR A 102 8.70 10.04 16.39
CA THR A 102 9.33 10.12 17.73
C THR A 102 10.84 10.12 17.42
N LYS A 103 11.58 11.23 17.29
CA LYS A 103 11.79 12.31 18.27
C LYS A 103 11.59 11.79 19.69
N TYR A 104 12.65 11.29 20.31
CA TYR A 104 13.45 12.03 21.28
C TYR A 104 14.88 11.50 21.24
#